data_AF-A0A4V1L1K1-F1
#
_entry.id   AF-A0A4V1L1K1-F1
#
_cell.length_a   1.000
_cell.length_b   1.000
_cell.length_c   1.000
_cell.angle_alpha   90.00
_cell.angle_beta   90.00
_cell.angle_gamma   90.00
#
_symmetry.space_group_name_H-M   'P 1'
#
loop_
_entity.id
_entity.type
_entity.pdbx_description
1 polymer ?
#
loop_
_entity_poly.entity_id
_entity_poly.type
_entity_poly.pdbx_seq_one_letter_code
_entity_poly.pdbx_strand_id
1 'polypeptide(L)' 'MSWLQPGLAQMDNYRQLQKSCEHQAALSSSPATRTVLLEMAEEYRKRAEYKELQAAELRAQDDPRGVGMQMITNVE' A
#
# COMPACT_ATOMS: atom_id res chain seq x y z
N MET A 1 8.51 7.17 -24.59
CA MET A 1 8.36 5.93 -23.80
C MET A 1 8.41 6.33 -22.34
N SER A 2 7.27 6.32 -21.65
CA SER A 2 7.15 6.81 -20.28
C SER A 2 7.62 5.71 -19.32
N TRP A 3 8.77 5.91 -18.68
CA TRP A 3 9.27 5.07 -17.60
C TRP A 3 8.49 5.41 -16.33
N LEU A 4 7.26 4.91 -16.23
CA LEU A 4 6.49 5.01 -15.00
C LEU A 4 7.11 4.07 -13.97
N GLN A 5 7.59 4.68 -12.89
CA GLN A 5 8.21 4.02 -11.75
C GLN A 5 7.32 2.83 -11.28
N PRO A 6 7.87 1.60 -11.19
CA PRO A 6 7.09 0.39 -10.91
C PRO A 6 6.41 0.35 -9.53
N GLY A 7 6.74 1.29 -8.63
CA GLY A 7 6.13 1.38 -7.29
C GLY A 7 4.72 1.98 -7.26
N LEU A 8 4.40 2.94 -8.12
CA LEU A 8 3.11 3.65 -8.10
C LEU A 8 1.98 2.85 -8.78
N ALA A 9 2.28 2.17 -9.89
CA ALA A 9 1.29 1.33 -10.58
C ALA A 9 0.78 0.17 -9.72
N GLN A 10 1.60 -0.35 -8.78
CA GLN A 10 1.18 -1.36 -7.82
C GLN A 10 0.28 -0.80 -6.72
N MET A 11 0.47 0.45 -6.31
CA MET A 11 -0.37 1.12 -5.32
C MET A 11 -1.81 1.27 -5.82
N ASP A 12 -1.94 1.76 -7.05
CA ASP A 12 -3.24 1.88 -7.72
C ASP A 12 -3.89 0.51 -7.89
N ASN A 13 -3.11 -0.55 -8.10
CA ASN A 13 -3.62 -1.91 -8.24
C ASN A 13 -4.32 -2.40 -6.96
N TYR A 14 -3.73 -2.21 -5.76
CA TYR A 14 -4.38 -2.62 -4.52
C TYR A 14 -5.68 -1.87 -4.23
N ARG A 15 -5.71 -0.55 -4.50
CA ARG A 15 -6.95 0.25 -4.36
C ARG A 15 -8.02 -0.17 -5.38
N GLN A 16 -7.63 -0.54 -6.60
CA GLN A 16 -8.56 -1.08 -7.60
C GLN A 16 -9.09 -2.47 -7.21
N LEU A 17 -8.24 -3.34 -6.68
CA LEU A 17 -8.62 -4.68 -6.21
C LEU A 17 -9.58 -4.58 -5.02
N GLN A 18 -9.33 -3.67 -4.07
CA GLN A 18 -10.26 -3.36 -2.97
C GLN A 18 -11.65 -3.02 -3.52
N LYS A 19 -11.74 -2.00 -4.39
CA LYS A 19 -13.02 -1.54 -4.97
C LYS A 19 -13.74 -2.64 -5.75
N SER A 20 -12.98 -3.48 -6.46
CA SER A 20 -13.53 -4.61 -7.21
C SER A 20 -14.14 -5.65 -6.28
N CYS A 21 -13.46 -5.96 -5.17
CA CYS A 21 -13.98 -6.88 -4.16
C CYS A 21 -15.23 -6.33 -3.46
N GLU A 22 -15.23 -5.04 -3.08
CA GLU A 22 -16.39 -4.36 -2.50
C GLU A 22 -17.59 -4.37 -3.45
N HIS A 23 -17.37 -4.08 -4.74
CA HIS A 23 -18.42 -4.10 -5.75
C HIS A 23 -19.00 -5.51 -5.92
N GLN A 24 -18.15 -6.54 -6.00
CA GLN A 24 -18.60 -7.92 -6.10
C GLN A 24 -19.33 -8.37 -4.83
N ALA A 25 -18.91 -7.93 -3.65
CA ALA A 25 -19.57 -8.25 -2.38
C ALA A 25 -20.99 -7.66 -2.32
N ALA A 26 -21.17 -6.44 -2.83
CA ALA A 26 -22.46 -5.77 -2.92
C ALA A 26 -23.43 -6.48 -3.88
N LEU A 27 -22.91 -7.05 -4.97
CA LEU A 27 -23.69 -7.81 -5.95
C LEU A 27 -23.92 -9.27 -5.55
N SER A 28 -23.14 -9.80 -4.62
CA SER A 28 -23.23 -11.21 -4.21
C SER A 28 -24.49 -11.49 -3.39
N SER A 29 -25.23 -12.53 -3.80
CA SER A 29 -26.38 -13.07 -3.06
C SER A 29 -25.99 -14.08 -1.98
N SER A 30 -24.75 -14.58 -2.00
CA SER A 30 -24.24 -15.57 -1.05
C SER A 30 -23.60 -14.86 0.16
N PRO A 31 -24.09 -15.08 1.39
CA PRO A 31 -23.50 -14.48 2.60
C PRO A 31 -22.03 -14.87 2.78
N ALA A 32 -21.68 -16.13 2.53
CA ALA A 32 -20.30 -16.61 2.65
C ALA A 32 -19.38 -15.94 1.62
N THR A 33 -19.83 -15.83 0.37
CA THR A 33 -19.06 -15.16 -0.69
C THR A 33 -18.89 -13.67 -0.40
N ARG A 34 -19.93 -13.01 0.11
CA ARG A 34 -19.87 -11.61 0.55
C ARG A 34 -18.82 -11.42 1.65
N THR A 35 -18.81 -12.29 2.68
CA THR A 35 -17.83 -12.21 3.76
C THR A 35 -16.40 -12.32 3.23
N VAL A 36 -16.12 -13.34 2.41
CA VAL A 36 -14.77 -13.54 1.85
C VAL A 36 -14.33 -12.35 1.00
N LEU A 37 -15.22 -11.79 0.18
CA LEU A 37 -14.90 -10.62 -0.65
C LEU A 37 -14.60 -9.38 0.20
N LEU A 38 -15.33 -9.18 1.31
CA LEU A 38 -15.07 -8.08 2.23
C LEU A 38 -13.74 -8.25 2.98
N GLU A 39 -13.42 -9.47 3.42
CA GLU A 39 -12.12 -9.79 4.04
C GLU A 39 -10.96 -9.51 3.07
N MET A 40 -11.10 -9.93 1.80
CA MET A 40 -10.08 -9.61 0.79
C MET A 40 -9.96 -8.11 0.54
N ALA A 41 -11.08 -7.38 0.44
CA ALA A 41 -11.07 -5.93 0.28
C ALA A 41 -10.32 -5.23 1.43
N GLU A 42 -10.54 -5.69 2.67
CA GLU A 42 -9.86 -5.17 3.84
C GLU A 42 -8.34 -5.42 3.78
N GLU A 43 -7.92 -6.61 3.38
CA GLU A 43 -6.50 -6.94 3.23
C GLU A 43 -5.83 -6.09 2.14
N TYR A 44 -6.52 -5.83 1.02
CA TYR A 44 -6.02 -4.91 0.00
C TYR A 44 -5.93 -3.47 0.50
N ARG A 45 -6.89 -3.01 1.31
CA ARG A 45 -6.84 -1.69 1.94
C ARG A 45 -5.60 -1.56 2.83
N LYS A 46 -5.34 -2.53 3.71
CA LYS A 46 -4.16 -2.54 4.61
C LYS A 46 -2.85 -2.50 3.82
N ARG A 47 -2.75 -3.27 2.72
CA ARG A 47 -1.57 -3.29 1.86
C ARG A 47 -1.35 -1.97 1.13
N ALA A 48 -2.43 -1.34 0.67
CA ALA A 48 -2.36 -0.01 0.08
C ALA A 48 -1.88 1.03 1.11
N GLU A 49 -2.44 1.03 2.32
CA GLU A 49 -2.01 1.95 3.38
C GLU A 49 -0.53 1.75 3.76
N TYR A 50 -0.10 0.50 3.93
CA TYR A 50 1.30 0.18 4.23
C TYR A 50 2.25 0.70 3.14
N LYS A 51 1.88 0.54 1.87
CA LYS A 51 2.69 1.01 0.74
C LYS A 51 2.70 2.54 0.62
N GLU A 52 1.60 3.22 0.98
CA GLU A 52 1.51 4.68 1.01
C GLU A 52 2.46 5.24 2.08
N LEU A 53 2.47 4.62 3.27
CA LEU A 53 3.38 4.96 4.35
C LEU A 53 4.85 4.74 3.95
N GLN A 54 5.17 3.58 3.36
CA GLN A 54 6.52 3.29 2.85
C GLN A 54 6.97 4.32 1.79
N ALA A 55 6.08 4.70 0.87
CA ALA A 55 6.39 5.70 -0.15
C ALA A 55 6.58 7.10 0.46
N ALA A 56 5.81 7.45 1.50
CA ALA A 56 5.98 8.70 2.23
C ALA A 56 7.32 8.74 2.99
N GLU A 57 7.71 7.63 3.62
CA GLU A 57 8.98 7.51 4.32
C GLU A 57 10.18 7.62 3.37
N LEU A 58 10.13 6.96 2.20
CA LEU A 58 11.13 7.09 1.15
C LEU A 58 11.26 8.54 0.65
N ARG A 59 10.15 9.23 0.41
CA ARG A 59 10.17 10.65 0.02
C ARG A 59 10.74 11.56 1.10
N ALA A 60 10.54 11.22 2.38
CA ALA A 60 11.12 11.97 3.49
C ALA A 60 12.64 11.76 3.60
N GLN A 61 13.15 10.58 3.21
CA GLN A 61 14.58 10.28 3.16
C GLN A 61 15.30 10.93 1.97
N ASP A 62 14.59 11.17 0.85
CA ASP A 62 15.12 11.86 -0.34
C ASP A 62 15.18 13.40 -0.21
N ASP A 63 14.87 14.00 0.96
CA ASP A 63 15.14 15.43 1.22
C ASP A 63 16.61 15.63 1.67
N PRO A 64 17.50 16.21 0.84
CA PRO A 64 18.92 16.37 1.16
C PRO A 64 19.20 17.40 2.27
N ARG A 65 18.18 17.95 2.93
CA ARG A 65 18.33 18.93 4.02
C ARG A 65 18.02 18.38 5.42
N GLY A 66 17.70 17.09 5.54
CA GLY A 66 17.35 16.44 6.81
C GLY A 66 18.46 15.59 7.42
N VAL A 67 19.48 16.24 7.99
CA VAL A 67 20.34 15.78 9.11
C VAL A 67 20.77 14.30 9.09
N GLY A 68 22.05 14.08 8.77
CA GLY A 68 22.72 12.81 9.01
C GLY A 68 22.69 12.42 10.48
N MET A 69 22.00 11.32 10.78
CA MET A 69 22.23 10.54 11.99
C MET A 69 23.31 9.50 11.66
N GLN A 70 24.58 9.88 11.84
CA GLN A 70 25.65 8.90 12.00
C GLN A 70 25.34 8.11 13.27
N MET A 71 24.92 6.85 13.11
CA MET A 71 24.97 5.89 14.20
C MET A 71 26.46 5.63 14.48
N ILE A 72 26.97 6.32 15.48
CA ILE A 72 28.30 6.12 16.04
C ILE A 72 28.29 4.73 16.67
N THR A 73 28.76 3.72 15.95
CA THR A 73 29.07 2.42 16.54
C THR A 73 30.40 2.51 17.25
N ASN A 74 30.39 3.02 18.48
CA ASN A 74 31.45 2.78 19.45
C ASN A 74 30.83 2.11 20.67
N VAL A 75 31.02 0.81 20.79
CA VAL A 75 31.14 0.15 22.10
C VAL A 75 32.40 -0.71 22.01
N GLU A 76 33.25 -0.48 23.02
CA GLU A 76 34.63 -0.93 23.26
C GLU A 76 34.95 -2.40 22.97
#